data_AF-A0AAV0Y5L5-F1
#
_entry.id   AF-A0AAV0Y5L5-F1
#
_cell.length_a   1.000
_cell.length_b   1.000
_cell.length_c   1.000
_cell.angle_alpha   90.00
_cell.angle_beta   90.00
_cell.angle_gamma   90.00
#
_symmetry.space_group_name_H-M   'P 1'
#
loop_
_entity.id
_entity.type
_entity.pdbx_description
1 polymer ?
#
loop_
_entity_poly.entity_id
_entity_poly.type
_entity_poly.pdbx_seq_one_letter_code
_entity_poly.pdbx_strand_id
1 'polypeptide(L)'
;MRPSTSCKNTIYSILYNNFSCKSVQYGRDMENIAKQCFENMFNRQVVSCGLFIDMEYSFLAASPDGIIDNNAIVEIKAPYAAKDTLNINEAVESGKLKYCTIVNGQLKLKSTHGYFYQVQGQLHITHREMCYFIIYTPNWTSVEKIFYDHDFWSSKMVDKLKHFYLNCLLPEIVDPVFKHRLMISDIREPNKSEAVKLTVKTKLF
;
A
#
# COMPACT_ATOMS: atom_id res chain seq x y z
N MET A 1 -3.94 12.21 0.86
CA MET A 1 -3.27 13.54 0.79
C MET A 1 -4.17 14.58 1.45
N ARG A 2 -3.63 15.56 2.17
CA ARG A 2 -4.46 16.65 2.71
C ARG A 2 -4.79 17.63 1.58
N PRO A 3 -5.91 18.37 1.63
CA PRO A 3 -6.26 19.34 0.58
C PRO A 3 -5.19 20.41 0.34
N SER A 4 -4.36 20.70 1.33
CA SER A 4 -3.27 21.68 1.25
C SER A 4 -1.92 21.09 0.81
N THR A 5 -1.80 19.77 0.69
CA THR A 5 -0.55 19.11 0.30
C THR A 5 -0.43 19.09 -1.21
N SER A 6 0.63 19.69 -1.74
CA SER A 6 0.99 19.65 -3.16
C SER A 6 1.11 18.20 -3.66
N CYS A 7 0.55 17.92 -4.84
CA CYS A 7 0.66 16.60 -5.47
C CYS A 7 1.90 16.46 -6.37
N LYS A 8 2.60 17.55 -6.69
CA LYS A 8 3.63 17.59 -7.74
C LYS A 8 4.73 16.55 -7.55
N ASN A 9 5.27 16.46 -6.34
CA ASN A 9 6.32 15.48 -6.01
C ASN A 9 5.83 14.04 -6.15
N THR A 10 4.57 13.78 -5.77
CA THR A 10 3.98 12.44 -5.90
C THR A 10 3.75 12.09 -7.37
N ILE A 11 3.24 13.02 -8.18
CA ILE A 11 3.10 12.83 -9.63
C ILE A 11 4.45 12.57 -10.29
N TYR A 12 5.46 13.39 -9.98
CA TYR A 12 6.82 13.18 -10.48
C TYR A 12 7.36 11.80 -10.10
N SER A 13 7.20 11.42 -8.84
CA SER A 13 7.66 10.12 -8.35
C SER A 13 6.97 8.94 -9.03
N ILE A 14 5.71 9.07 -9.44
CA ILE A 14 4.94 8.00 -10.08
C ILE A 14 5.24 7.90 -11.57
N LEU A 15 5.30 9.04 -12.28
CA LEU A 15 5.36 9.05 -13.75
C LEU A 15 6.78 9.13 -14.32
N TYR A 16 7.73 9.72 -13.58
CA TYR A 16 9.01 10.15 -14.16
C TYR A 16 10.24 9.64 -13.41
N ASN A 17 10.06 9.08 -12.21
CA ASN A 17 11.17 8.59 -11.39
C ASN A 17 11.29 7.07 -11.45
N ASN A 18 12.53 6.58 -11.57
CA ASN A 18 12.84 5.16 -11.41
C ASN A 18 13.42 4.92 -10.03
N PHE A 19 12.74 4.12 -9.20
CA PHE A 19 13.19 3.81 -7.85
C PHE A 19 13.89 2.45 -7.80
N SER A 20 15.11 2.43 -7.28
CA SER A 20 15.86 1.21 -6.98
C SER A 20 16.71 1.44 -5.73
N CYS A 21 16.67 0.51 -4.77
CA CYS A 21 17.52 0.56 -3.59
C CYS A 21 17.77 -0.85 -3.02
N LYS A 22 18.79 -0.97 -2.15
CA LYS A 22 19.18 -2.24 -1.52
C LYS A 22 18.03 -2.92 -0.79
N SER A 23 17.18 -2.16 -0.11
CA SER A 23 16.03 -2.71 0.61
C SER A 23 14.98 -3.33 -0.32
N VAL A 24 14.77 -2.77 -1.51
CA VAL A 24 13.86 -3.34 -2.52
C VAL A 24 14.43 -4.63 -3.08
N GLN A 25 15.73 -4.65 -3.40
CA GLN A 25 16.38 -5.86 -3.89
C GLN A 25 16.30 -6.98 -2.86
N TYR A 26 16.65 -6.69 -1.60
CA TYR A 26 16.52 -7.64 -0.50
C TYR A 26 15.09 -8.16 -0.34
N GLY A 27 14.09 -7.27 -0.45
CA GLY A 27 12.68 -7.67 -0.43
C GLY A 27 12.35 -8.73 -1.47
N ARG A 28 12.77 -8.49 -2.73
CA ARG A 28 12.56 -9.43 -3.84
C ARG A 28 13.27 -10.76 -3.63
N ASP A 29 14.51 -10.71 -3.15
CA ASP A 29 15.31 -11.92 -2.91
C ASP A 29 14.67 -12.82 -1.83
N MET A 30 14.03 -12.22 -0.83
CA MET A 30 13.41 -12.95 0.28
C MET A 30 11.96 -13.37 0.04
N GLU A 31 11.30 -12.80 -0.97
CA GLU A 31 9.84 -12.96 -1.17
C GLU A 31 9.44 -14.44 -1.32
N ASN A 32 10.15 -15.20 -2.17
CA ASN A 32 9.85 -16.61 -2.38
C ASN A 32 10.10 -17.47 -1.13
N ILE A 33 11.12 -17.13 -0.33
CA ILE A 33 11.43 -17.82 0.91
C ILE A 33 10.32 -17.56 1.95
N ALA A 34 9.89 -16.29 2.05
CA ALA A 34 8.79 -15.90 2.92
C ALA A 34 7.47 -16.60 2.54
N LYS A 35 7.17 -16.71 1.24
CA LYS A 35 6.03 -17.47 0.73
C LYS A 35 6.08 -18.92 1.19
N GLN A 36 7.17 -19.62 0.92
CA GLN A 36 7.34 -21.03 1.32
C GLN A 36 7.25 -21.23 2.83
N CYS A 37 7.82 -20.31 3.61
CA CYS A 37 7.72 -20.33 5.08
C CYS A 37 6.25 -20.27 5.53
N PHE A 38 5.47 -19.35 4.96
CA PHE A 38 4.05 -19.23 5.24
C PHE A 38 3.27 -20.48 4.80
N GLU A 39 3.51 -20.99 3.59
CA GLU A 39 2.83 -22.18 3.07
C GLU A 39 3.01 -23.38 4.00
N ASN A 40 4.23 -23.59 4.49
CA ASN A 40 4.55 -24.63 5.47
C ASN A 40 3.89 -24.39 6.83
N MET A 41 3.87 -23.14 7.32
CA MET A 41 3.27 -22.80 8.62
C MET A 41 1.75 -22.97 8.65
N PHE A 42 1.06 -22.61 7.56
CA PHE A 42 -0.40 -22.59 7.50
C PHE A 42 -1.00 -23.77 6.73
N ASN A 43 -0.16 -24.60 6.10
CA ASN A 43 -0.56 -25.68 5.19
C ASN A 43 -1.56 -25.17 4.14
N ARG A 44 -1.23 -24.04 3.50
CA ARG A 44 -2.03 -23.38 2.46
C ARG A 44 -1.14 -22.97 1.32
N GLN A 45 -1.59 -23.20 0.09
CA GLN A 45 -0.85 -22.80 -1.10
C GLN A 45 -1.07 -21.31 -1.39
N VAL A 46 0.02 -20.60 -1.70
CA VAL A 46 0.00 -19.21 -2.17
C VAL A 46 0.22 -19.23 -3.69
N VAL A 47 -0.78 -18.80 -4.43
CA VAL A 47 -0.72 -18.74 -5.90
C VAL A 47 -0.25 -17.35 -6.33
N SER A 48 0.76 -17.31 -7.19
CA SER A 48 1.22 -16.05 -7.80
C SER A 48 0.11 -15.42 -8.65
N CYS A 49 0.02 -14.10 -8.63
CA CYS A 49 -0.95 -13.34 -9.39
C CYS A 49 -0.31 -12.16 -10.13
N GLY A 50 -1.04 -11.65 -11.12
CA GLY A 50 -0.68 -10.41 -11.82
C GLY A 50 -1.38 -9.19 -11.24
N LEU A 51 -1.54 -8.18 -12.08
CA LEU A 51 -2.26 -6.96 -11.75
C LEU A 51 -3.77 -7.18 -11.84
N PHE A 52 -4.49 -6.83 -10.78
CA PHE A 52 -5.95 -6.70 -10.77
C PHE A 52 -6.33 -5.25 -11.02
N ILE A 53 -7.35 -5.03 -11.85
CA ILE A 53 -7.94 -3.72 -12.09
C ILE A 53 -9.30 -3.68 -11.39
N ASP A 54 -9.57 -2.58 -10.70
CA ASP A 54 -10.85 -2.38 -10.03
C ASP A 54 -12.00 -2.26 -11.04
N MET A 55 -13.09 -2.97 -10.78
CA MET A 55 -14.24 -3.04 -11.69
C MET A 55 -15.10 -1.77 -11.66
N GLU A 56 -15.09 -1.02 -10.56
CA GLU A 56 -15.84 0.24 -10.42
C GLU A 56 -14.97 1.45 -10.79
N TYR A 57 -13.70 1.41 -10.41
CA TYR A 57 -12.73 2.49 -10.58
C TYR A 57 -11.53 2.03 -11.40
N SER A 58 -11.68 1.88 -12.72
CA SER A 58 -10.65 1.28 -13.59
C SER A 58 -9.27 1.95 -13.61
N PHE A 59 -9.13 3.11 -12.97
CA PHE A 59 -7.84 3.77 -12.72
C PHE A 59 -7.11 3.26 -11.46
N LEU A 60 -7.75 2.39 -10.67
CA LEU A 60 -7.19 1.70 -9.52
C LEU A 60 -6.80 0.28 -9.92
N ALA A 61 -5.63 -0.13 -9.45
CA ALA A 61 -5.12 -1.46 -9.67
C ALA A 61 -4.24 -1.90 -8.50
N ALA A 62 -4.17 -3.21 -8.28
CA ALA A 62 -3.41 -3.82 -7.20
C ALA A 62 -2.73 -5.10 -7.67
N SER A 63 -1.50 -5.32 -7.20
CA SER A 63 -0.77 -6.57 -7.37
C SER A 63 -0.38 -7.06 -5.98
N PRO A 64 -1.19 -7.92 -5.35
CA PRO A 64 -0.77 -8.61 -4.13
C PRO A 64 0.44 -9.51 -4.41
N ASP A 65 1.17 -9.89 -3.36
CA ASP A 65 2.30 -10.82 -3.50
C ASP A 65 1.84 -12.26 -3.75
N GLY A 66 0.58 -12.56 -3.43
CA GLY A 66 -0.07 -13.80 -3.82
C GLY A 66 -1.54 -13.85 -3.40
N ILE A 67 -2.25 -14.87 -3.87
CA ILE A 67 -3.63 -15.16 -3.51
C ILE A 67 -3.73 -16.54 -2.88
N ILE A 68 -4.67 -16.69 -1.95
CA ILE A 68 -5.00 -17.97 -1.32
C ILE A 68 -6.49 -18.17 -1.53
N ASP A 69 -6.82 -19.25 -2.22
CA ASP A 69 -8.18 -19.58 -2.62
C ASP A 69 -8.88 -18.37 -3.29
N ASN A 70 -10.17 -18.23 -3.07
CA ASN A 70 -10.96 -17.10 -3.55
C ASN A 70 -11.08 -15.95 -2.53
N ASN A 71 -10.63 -16.15 -1.29
CA ASN A 71 -11.01 -15.26 -0.19
C ASN A 71 -9.85 -14.41 0.38
N ALA A 72 -8.61 -14.79 0.13
CA ALA A 72 -7.48 -14.15 0.78
C ALA A 72 -6.37 -13.72 -0.19
N ILE A 73 -5.69 -12.66 0.20
CA ILE A 73 -4.41 -12.24 -0.39
C ILE A 73 -3.27 -12.42 0.62
N VAL A 74 -2.06 -12.34 0.10
CA VAL A 74 -0.82 -12.29 0.87
C VAL A 74 -0.07 -11.00 0.52
N GLU A 75 0.45 -10.34 1.55
CA GLU A 75 1.34 -9.19 1.43
C GLU A 75 2.55 -9.43 2.33
N ILE A 76 3.74 -9.45 1.73
CA ILE A 76 5.00 -9.84 2.35
C ILE A 76 5.91 -8.63 2.47
N LYS A 77 6.44 -8.43 3.67
CA LYS A 77 7.50 -7.46 3.94
C LYS A 77 8.72 -8.19 4.49
N ALA A 78 9.86 -8.05 3.82
CA ALA A 78 11.16 -8.47 4.32
C ALA A 78 12.02 -7.22 4.65
N PRO A 79 11.90 -6.65 5.86
CA PRO A 79 12.57 -5.41 6.22
C PRO A 79 14.08 -5.59 6.35
N TYR A 80 14.85 -5.04 5.41
CA TYR A 80 16.32 -5.07 5.43
C TYR A 80 16.91 -4.58 6.77
N ALA A 81 16.31 -3.54 7.38
CA ALA A 81 16.77 -2.99 8.65
C ALA A 81 16.65 -3.98 9.83
N ALA A 82 15.70 -4.93 9.77
CA ALA A 82 15.46 -5.92 10.82
C ALA A 82 15.97 -7.32 10.45
N LYS A 83 16.69 -7.49 9.35
CA LYS A 83 17.13 -8.79 8.84
C LYS A 83 17.95 -9.62 9.83
N ASP A 84 18.70 -8.95 10.72
CA ASP A 84 19.61 -9.59 11.68
C ASP A 84 19.04 -9.64 13.11
N THR A 85 17.80 -9.17 13.35
CA THR A 85 17.21 -9.23 14.70
C THR A 85 16.83 -10.66 15.05
N LEU A 86 17.04 -11.05 16.30
CA LEU A 86 16.83 -12.42 16.76
C LEU A 86 15.34 -12.74 17.00
N ASN A 87 14.55 -11.73 17.37
CA ASN A 87 13.12 -11.89 17.63
C ASN A 87 12.34 -10.59 17.39
N ILE A 88 11.02 -10.68 17.52
CA ILE A 88 10.07 -9.57 17.31
C ILE A 88 10.32 -8.41 18.29
N ASN A 89 10.56 -8.69 19.57
CA ASN A 89 10.74 -7.66 20.59
C ASN A 89 11.95 -6.79 20.26
N GLU A 90 13.09 -7.42 19.94
CA GLU A 90 14.31 -6.71 19.54
C GLU A 90 14.06 -5.81 18.32
N ALA A 91 13.33 -6.29 17.32
CA ALA A 91 13.03 -5.53 16.09
C ALA A 91 12.15 -4.29 16.36
N VAL A 92 11.22 -4.39 17.30
CA VAL A 92 10.33 -3.28 17.68
C VAL A 92 11.04 -2.29 18.59
N GLU A 93 11.71 -2.75 19.64
CA GLU A 93 12.42 -1.93 20.63
C GLU A 93 13.57 -1.14 20.00
N SER A 94 14.31 -1.74 19.07
CA SER A 94 15.35 -1.05 18.30
C SER A 94 14.79 -0.09 17.23
N GLY A 95 13.48 0.05 17.11
CA GLY A 95 12.83 0.98 16.19
C GLY A 95 12.96 0.61 14.71
N LYS A 96 13.31 -0.64 14.40
CA LYS A 96 13.48 -1.14 13.02
C LYS A 96 12.14 -1.40 12.33
N LEU A 97 11.05 -1.61 13.10
CA LEU A 97 9.69 -1.85 12.62
C LEU A 97 8.71 -0.72 13.03
N LYS A 98 8.98 0.52 12.62
CA LYS A 98 8.18 1.70 13.01
C LYS A 98 6.70 1.63 12.61
N TYR A 99 6.36 0.78 11.65
CA TYR A 99 5.01 0.57 11.13
C TYR A 99 4.18 -0.43 11.95
N CYS A 100 4.78 -1.12 12.92
CA CYS A 100 4.08 -2.09 13.77
C CYS A 100 4.08 -1.67 15.25
N THR A 101 3.20 -2.30 16.02
CA THR A 101 3.11 -2.29 17.48
C THR A 101 2.91 -3.70 18.00
N ILE A 102 3.25 -3.94 19.27
CA ILE A 102 2.92 -5.21 19.93
C ILE A 102 1.60 -5.04 20.67
N VAL A 103 0.64 -5.92 20.39
CA VAL A 103 -0.65 -5.99 21.10
C VAL A 103 -0.85 -7.43 21.53
N ASN A 104 -1.00 -7.67 22.84
CA ASN A 104 -1.15 -9.01 23.42
C ASN A 104 -0.05 -10.00 22.97
N GLY A 105 1.19 -9.52 22.89
CA GLY A 105 2.34 -10.33 22.46
C GLY A 105 2.43 -10.61 20.96
N GLN A 106 1.50 -10.08 20.14
CA GLN A 106 1.52 -10.23 18.69
C GLN A 106 1.89 -8.92 18.00
N LEU A 107 2.67 -9.02 16.94
CA LEU A 107 2.99 -7.89 16.09
C LEU A 107 1.76 -7.50 15.25
N LYS A 108 1.35 -6.24 15.34
CA LYS A 108 0.20 -5.67 14.64
C LYS A 108 0.61 -4.46 13.83
N LEU A 109 0.14 -4.38 12.59
CA LEU A 109 0.35 -3.26 11.69
C LEU A 109 -0.47 -2.06 12.18
N LYS A 110 0.16 -0.90 12.26
CA LYS A 110 -0.54 0.35 12.61
C LYS A 110 -1.52 0.70 11.49
N SER A 111 -2.80 0.87 11.81
CA SER A 111 -3.83 1.29 10.86
C SER A 111 -3.59 2.68 10.25
N THR A 112 -2.73 3.48 10.87
CA THR A 112 -2.30 4.80 10.38
C THR A 112 -1.13 4.73 9.39
N HIS A 113 -0.47 3.58 9.25
CA HIS A 113 0.69 3.42 8.37
C HIS A 113 0.28 3.11 6.92
N GLY A 114 1.10 3.54 5.95
CA GLY A 114 0.81 3.36 4.52
C GLY A 114 0.60 1.91 4.08
N TYR A 115 1.26 0.95 4.73
CA TYR A 115 1.03 -0.48 4.44
C TYR A 115 -0.39 -0.94 4.79
N PHE A 116 -1.05 -0.36 5.80
CA PHE A 116 -2.44 -0.72 6.08
C PHE A 116 -3.36 -0.22 4.98
N TYR A 117 -3.14 1.01 4.49
CA TYR A 117 -3.84 1.54 3.32
C TYR A 117 -3.56 0.70 2.06
N GLN A 118 -2.33 0.21 1.88
CA GLN A 118 -1.98 -0.70 0.79
C GLN A 118 -2.82 -1.98 0.85
N VAL A 119 -2.86 -2.64 2.01
CA VAL A 119 -3.64 -3.87 2.23
C VAL A 119 -5.13 -3.62 2.00
N GLN A 120 -5.71 -2.57 2.59
CA GLN A 120 -7.14 -2.25 2.40
C GLN A 120 -7.48 -1.97 0.93
N GLY A 121 -6.59 -1.29 0.21
CA GLY A 121 -6.74 -1.08 -1.24
C GLY A 121 -6.67 -2.37 -2.04
N GLN A 122 -5.70 -3.24 -1.75
CA GLN A 122 -5.59 -4.54 -2.41
C GLN A 122 -6.83 -5.42 -2.15
N LEU A 123 -7.35 -5.44 -0.92
CA LEU A 123 -8.56 -6.21 -0.58
C LEU A 123 -9.80 -5.70 -1.33
N HIS A 124 -9.98 -4.38 -1.42
CA HIS A 124 -11.07 -3.79 -2.19
C HIS A 124 -10.98 -4.19 -3.67
N ILE A 125 -9.83 -3.94 -4.30
CA ILE A 125 -9.62 -4.13 -5.74
C ILE A 125 -9.71 -5.61 -6.14
N THR A 126 -9.28 -6.52 -5.27
CA THR A 126 -9.30 -7.96 -5.54
C THR A 126 -10.59 -8.65 -5.09
N HIS A 127 -11.53 -7.91 -4.50
CA HIS A 127 -12.78 -8.41 -3.91
C HIS A 127 -12.57 -9.60 -2.95
N ARG A 128 -11.62 -9.45 -2.02
CA ARG A 128 -11.25 -10.48 -1.03
C ARG A 128 -11.45 -9.97 0.39
N GLU A 129 -11.76 -10.88 1.31
CA GLU A 129 -12.14 -10.51 2.68
C GLU A 129 -10.94 -10.28 3.61
N MET A 130 -9.80 -10.90 3.32
CA MET A 130 -8.66 -10.84 4.25
C MET A 130 -7.29 -10.92 3.59
N CYS A 131 -6.30 -10.35 4.27
CA CYS A 131 -4.90 -10.40 3.93
C CYS A 131 -4.12 -11.10 5.03
N TYR A 132 -3.26 -12.04 4.66
CA TYR A 132 -2.17 -12.47 5.52
C TYR A 132 -0.99 -11.52 5.32
N PHE A 133 -0.82 -10.58 6.24
CA PHE A 133 0.29 -9.65 6.25
C PHE A 133 1.48 -10.30 6.95
N ILE A 134 2.52 -10.61 6.17
CA ILE A 134 3.67 -11.39 6.59
C ILE A 134 4.86 -10.47 6.74
N ILE A 135 5.50 -10.50 7.92
CA ILE A 135 6.82 -9.92 8.12
C ILE A 135 7.81 -11.07 8.26
N TYR A 136 8.74 -11.15 7.31
CA TYR A 136 9.74 -12.19 7.25
C TYR A 136 11.14 -11.66 7.56
N THR A 137 11.84 -12.40 8.40
CA THR A 137 13.29 -12.34 8.58
C THR A 137 13.85 -13.76 8.62
N PRO A 138 15.15 -13.97 8.37
CA PRO A 138 15.77 -15.29 8.52
C PRO A 138 15.61 -15.93 9.91
N ASN A 139 15.46 -15.12 10.97
CA ASN A 139 15.44 -15.59 12.35
C ASN A 139 14.01 -15.79 12.89
N TRP A 140 13.04 -15.06 12.35
CA TRP A 140 11.65 -15.11 12.81
C TRP A 140 10.68 -14.64 11.73
N THR A 141 9.47 -15.16 11.78
CA THR A 141 8.36 -14.78 10.91
C THR A 141 7.14 -14.42 11.75
N SER A 142 6.47 -13.32 11.39
CA SER A 142 5.22 -12.91 12.01
C SER A 142 4.14 -12.80 10.95
N VAL A 143 2.94 -13.29 11.26
CA VAL A 143 1.79 -13.23 10.36
C VAL A 143 0.61 -12.61 11.08
N GLU A 144 0.10 -11.53 10.53
CA GLU A 144 -1.13 -10.89 10.97
C GLU A 144 -2.23 -11.12 9.94
N LYS A 145 -3.41 -11.55 10.38
CA LYS A 145 -4.62 -11.54 9.55
C LYS A 145 -5.29 -10.17 9.66
N ILE A 146 -5.39 -9.48 8.54
CA ILE A 146 -6.05 -8.17 8.41
C ILE A 146 -7.31 -8.38 7.56
N PHE A 147 -8.47 -7.96 8.07
CA PHE A 147 -9.74 -8.06 7.34
C PHE A 147 -10.02 -6.78 6.56
N TYR A 148 -10.79 -6.91 5.48
CA TYR A 148 -11.30 -5.78 4.74
C TYR A 148 -12.22 -4.94 5.64
N ASP A 149 -11.96 -3.65 5.67
CA ASP A 149 -12.71 -2.68 6.46
C ASP A 149 -13.42 -1.71 5.49
N HIS A 150 -14.69 -2.01 5.25
CA HIS A 150 -15.54 -1.23 4.36
C HIS A 150 -15.68 0.23 4.82
N ASP A 151 -15.75 0.47 6.12
CA ASP A 151 -15.88 1.82 6.69
C ASP A 151 -14.58 2.59 6.54
N PHE A 152 -13.44 1.93 6.70
CA PHE A 152 -12.14 2.53 6.41
C PHE A 152 -11.99 2.90 4.94
N TRP A 153 -12.37 2.00 4.03
CA TRP A 153 -12.33 2.27 2.58
C TRP A 153 -13.19 3.48 2.21
N SER A 154 -14.47 3.43 2.58
CA SER A 154 -15.46 4.45 2.23
C SER A 154 -15.16 5.80 2.89
N SER A 155 -14.78 5.81 4.17
CA SER A 155 -14.57 7.07 4.90
C SER A 155 -13.17 7.66 4.78
N LYS A 156 -12.14 6.86 4.48
CA LYS A 156 -10.73 7.32 4.48
C LYS A 156 -10.03 7.29 3.14
N MET A 157 -10.42 6.41 2.22
CA MET A 157 -9.63 6.10 1.01
C MET A 157 -10.28 6.59 -0.28
N VAL A 158 -11.47 6.09 -0.63
CA VAL A 158 -12.02 6.14 -1.99
C VAL A 158 -12.08 7.57 -2.56
N ASP A 159 -12.61 8.54 -1.81
CA ASP A 159 -12.74 9.92 -2.29
C ASP A 159 -11.39 10.60 -2.49
N LYS A 160 -10.40 10.28 -1.66
CA LYS A 160 -9.04 10.82 -1.81
C LYS A 160 -8.34 10.23 -3.01
N LEU A 161 -8.56 8.95 -3.30
CA LEU A 161 -8.00 8.28 -4.48
C LEU A 161 -8.63 8.83 -5.76
N LYS A 162 -9.97 8.96 -5.80
CA LYS A 162 -10.70 9.62 -6.91
C LYS A 162 -10.19 11.03 -7.16
N HIS A 163 -10.11 11.83 -6.09
CA HIS A 163 -9.65 13.21 -6.20
C HIS A 163 -8.22 13.28 -6.73
N PHE A 164 -7.32 12.46 -6.20
CA PHE A 164 -5.93 12.40 -6.66
C PHE A 164 -5.84 11.99 -8.14
N TYR A 165 -6.56 10.94 -8.54
CA TYR A 165 -6.53 10.50 -9.93
C TYR A 165 -7.05 11.60 -10.87
N LEU A 166 -8.27 12.08 -10.66
CA LEU A 166 -8.94 13.00 -11.59
C LEU A 166 -8.27 14.38 -11.65
N ASN A 167 -7.78 14.90 -10.51
CA ASN A 167 -7.35 16.29 -10.41
C ASN A 167 -5.83 16.46 -10.32
N CYS A 168 -5.07 15.39 -10.08
CA CYS A 168 -3.62 15.46 -9.99
C CYS A 168 -2.95 14.61 -11.09
N LEU A 169 -3.29 13.31 -11.15
CA LEU A 169 -2.57 12.37 -12.00
C LEU A 169 -3.02 12.40 -13.47
N LEU A 170 -4.33 12.33 -13.71
CA LEU A 170 -4.90 12.30 -15.06
C LEU A 170 -4.50 13.52 -15.91
N PRO A 171 -4.51 14.76 -15.40
CA PRO A 171 -4.07 15.92 -16.19
C PRO A 171 -2.63 15.81 -16.68
N GLU A 172 -1.72 15.27 -15.86
CA GLU A 172 -0.32 15.07 -16.24
C GLU A 172 -0.16 13.89 -17.23
N ILE A 173 -1.01 12.86 -17.14
CA ILE A 173 -1.00 11.75 -18.11
C ILE A 173 -1.47 12.21 -19.49
N VAL A 174 -2.56 12.98 -19.55
CA VAL A 174 -3.20 13.40 -20.80
C VAL A 174 -2.40 14.50 -21.50
N ASP A 175 -1.85 15.45 -20.74
CA ASP A 175 -1.09 16.58 -21.28
C ASP A 175 0.15 16.85 -20.41
N PRO A 176 1.25 16.08 -20.60
CA PRO A 176 2.40 16.08 -19.69
C PRO A 176 3.23 17.35 -19.78
N VAL A 177 3.15 18.20 -18.76
CA VAL A 177 3.87 19.49 -18.73
C VAL A 177 5.31 19.37 -18.24
N PHE A 178 5.60 18.38 -17.39
CA PHE A 178 6.96 18.15 -16.89
C PHE A 178 7.96 17.95 -18.05
N LYS A 179 7.57 17.26 -19.13
CA LYS A 179 8.45 16.90 -20.23
C LYS A 179 8.98 18.10 -21.03
N HIS A 180 8.35 19.27 -20.93
CA HIS A 180 8.78 20.44 -21.71
C HIS A 180 10.02 21.12 -21.13
N ARG A 181 10.09 21.28 -19.80
CA ARG A 181 11.18 21.99 -19.12
C ARG A 181 11.89 21.16 -18.06
N LEU A 182 11.44 19.94 -17.80
CA LEU A 182 11.95 19.02 -16.80
C LEU A 182 11.95 19.62 -15.38
N MET A 183 10.99 20.50 -15.08
CA MET A 183 10.84 21.13 -13.76
C MET A 183 9.61 20.58 -13.03
N ILE A 184 9.80 20.05 -11.81
CA ILE A 184 8.69 19.57 -10.97
C ILE A 184 7.69 20.69 -10.67
N SER A 185 8.16 21.95 -10.59
CA SER A 185 7.31 23.12 -10.37
C SER A 185 6.23 23.30 -11.43
N ASP A 186 6.40 22.72 -12.61
CA ASP A 186 5.49 22.90 -13.74
C ASP A 186 4.29 21.96 -13.67
N ILE A 187 4.42 20.83 -12.97
CA ILE A 187 3.32 19.90 -12.76
C ILE A 187 2.16 20.66 -12.13
N ARG A 188 0.96 20.43 -12.68
CA ARG A 188 -0.26 21.13 -12.30
C ARG A 188 -0.66 20.80 -10.87
N GLU A 189 -1.17 21.79 -10.14
CA GLU A 189 -1.90 21.55 -8.89
C GLU A 189 -3.40 21.42 -9.18
N PRO A 190 -4.14 20.66 -8.37
CA PRO A 190 -5.59 20.64 -8.45
C PRO A 190 -6.16 22.03 -8.11
N ASN A 191 -7.21 22.44 -8.83
CA ASN A 191 -7.90 23.70 -8.58
C ASN A 191 -8.51 23.70 -7.16
N LYS A 192 -8.12 24.68 -6.33
CA LYS A 192 -8.60 24.80 -4.94
C LYS A 192 -10.12 24.96 -4.82
N SER A 193 -10.80 25.41 -5.88
CA SER A 193 -12.25 25.64 -5.92
C SER A 193 -13.08 24.35 -6.02
N GLU A 194 -12.52 23.23 -6.49
CA GLU A 194 -13.24 21.95 -6.61
C GLU A 194 -13.17 21.09 -5.34
N ALA A 195 -12.10 21.23 -4.55
CA ALA A 195 -11.96 20.56 -3.25
C ALA A 195 -13.05 20.97 -2.24
N VAL A 196 -13.59 22.19 -2.36
CA VAL A 196 -14.66 22.71 -1.51
C VAL A 196 -16.02 22.09 -1.87
N LYS A 197 -16.28 21.79 -3.14
CA LYS A 197 -17.59 21.27 -3.60
C LYS A 197 -17.87 19.84 -3.13
N LEU A 198 -16.84 19.00 -3.01
CA LEU A 198 -16.98 17.63 -2.50
C LEU A 198 -17.27 17.59 -0.99
N THR A 199 -16.74 18.53 -0.22
CA THR A 199 -16.93 18.59 1.25
C THR A 199 -18.34 19.04 1.63
N VAL A 200 -19.02 19.80 0.77
CA VAL A 200 -20.38 20.33 1.03
C VAL A 200 -21.46 19.27 0.76
N LYS A 201 -21.24 18.32 -0.16
CA LYS A 201 -22.23 17.29 -0.49
C LYS A 201 -22.35 16.17 0.56
N THR A 202 -21.35 15.97 1.43
CA THR A 202 -21.37 14.91 2.47
C THR A 202 -22.00 15.37 3.79
N LYS A 203 -22.55 16.58 3.87
CA LYS A 203 -23.20 17.14 5.08
C LYS A 203 -24.73 17.19 5.02
N LEU A 204 -25.33 16.61 4.00
CA LEU A 204 -26.79 16.45 3.89
C LEU A 204 -27.08 14.96 3.74
N PHE A 205 -27.19 14.28 4.88
CA PHE A 205 -28.21 13.31 5.30
C PHE A 205 -27.79 12.76 6.67
#